data_AF-A0A7S1Q8B5-F1
#
_entry.id   AF-A0A7S1Q8B5-F1
#
_cell.length_a   1.000
_cell.length_b   1.000
_cell.length_c   1.000
_cell.angle_alpha   90.00
_cell.angle_beta   90.00
_cell.angle_gamma   90.00
#
_symmetry.space_group_name_H-M   'P 1'
#
loop_
_entity.id
_entity.type
_entity.pdbx_description
1 polymer ?
#
loop_
_entity_poly.entity_id
_entity_poly.type
_entity_poly.pdbx_seq_one_letter_code
_entity_poly.pdbx_strand_id
1 'polypeptide(L)'
;ITPVRQGGLGLDATEIGFAFTIFAFCNMLSTACFPRVVGATGRLNLIRYGLWILGVSMAAHAALPAFDWGCSATKIVAWSSVLSFPRVWVANFCFSISTMGIAASAPRDHLGAATGLSHSCGNVARALLPPVATW
;
A
#
# COMPACT_ATOMS: atom_id res chain seq x y z
N ILE A 1 11.04 -18.20 0.21
CA ILE A 1 12.14 -17.21 0.10
C ILE A 1 12.90 -17.56 -1.17
N THR A 2 12.75 -16.76 -2.22
CA THR A 2 13.42 -17.03 -3.50
C THR A 2 14.90 -16.69 -3.36
N PRO A 3 15.82 -17.64 -3.61
CA PRO A 3 17.26 -17.38 -3.48
C PRO A 3 17.73 -16.34 -4.50
N VAL A 4 18.82 -15.61 -4.19
CA VAL A 4 19.40 -14.56 -5.05
C VAL A 4 19.70 -15.06 -6.46
N ARG A 5 20.09 -16.34 -6.59
CA ARG A 5 20.38 -17.01 -7.88
C ARG A 5 19.17 -17.13 -8.81
N GLN A 6 17.95 -16.95 -8.30
CA GLN A 6 16.70 -16.99 -9.06
C GLN A 6 16.05 -15.59 -9.19
N GLY A 7 16.83 -14.51 -8.97
CA GLY A 7 16.32 -13.14 -9.00
C GLY A 7 15.59 -12.70 -7.73
N GLY A 8 15.66 -13.50 -6.66
CA GLY A 8 15.11 -13.12 -5.36
C GLY A 8 16.03 -12.18 -4.57
N LEU A 9 15.49 -11.52 -3.54
CA LEU A 9 16.28 -10.65 -2.67
C LEU A 9 17.14 -11.42 -1.65
N GLY A 10 16.97 -12.75 -1.53
CA GLY A 10 17.74 -13.59 -0.62
C GLY A 10 17.50 -13.31 0.88
N LEU A 11 16.37 -12.73 1.22
CA LEU A 11 16.06 -12.25 2.57
C LEU A 11 15.71 -13.39 3.52
N ASP A 12 16.16 -13.26 4.75
CA ASP A 12 15.72 -14.16 5.81
C ASP A 12 14.25 -13.90 6.20
N ALA A 13 13.57 -14.92 6.73
CA ALA A 13 12.20 -14.81 7.20
C ALA A 13 12.05 -13.71 8.27
N THR A 14 13.07 -13.54 9.12
CA THR A 14 13.12 -12.53 10.17
C THR A 14 13.08 -11.11 9.59
N GLU A 15 13.82 -10.87 8.51
CA GLU A 15 13.90 -9.55 7.84
C GLU A 15 12.57 -9.20 7.18
N ILE A 16 11.91 -10.18 6.57
CA ILE A 16 10.57 -10.05 6.01
C ILE A 16 9.55 -9.75 7.12
N GLY A 17 9.60 -10.48 8.23
CA GLY A 17 8.73 -10.25 9.39
C GLY A 17 8.90 -8.86 9.99
N PHE A 18 10.13 -8.36 10.07
CA PHE A 18 10.41 -7.00 10.52
C PHE A 18 9.79 -5.95 9.60
N ALA A 19 9.92 -6.11 8.28
CA ALA A 19 9.29 -5.21 7.32
C ALA A 19 7.75 -5.20 7.47
N PHE A 20 7.11 -6.36 7.66
CA PHE A 20 5.68 -6.44 7.94
C PHE A 20 5.26 -5.77 9.25
N THR A 21 6.09 -5.86 10.29
CA THR A 21 5.83 -5.22 11.58
C THR A 21 5.86 -3.70 11.44
N ILE A 22 6.85 -3.16 10.71
CA ILE A 22 6.89 -1.73 10.37
C ILE A 22 5.62 -1.36 9.59
N PHE A 23 5.22 -2.14 8.58
CA PHE A 23 4.02 -1.84 7.81
C PHE A 23 2.76 -1.76 8.66
N ALA A 24 2.58 -2.69 9.59
CA ALA A 24 1.45 -2.69 10.51
C ALA A 24 1.44 -1.40 11.37
N PHE A 25 2.59 -1.02 11.93
CA PHE A 25 2.72 0.22 12.70
C PHE A 25 2.38 1.47 11.86
N CYS A 26 2.91 1.56 10.64
CA CYS A 26 2.64 2.68 9.74
C CYS A 26 1.16 2.77 9.37
N ASN A 27 0.49 1.64 9.21
CA ASN A 27 -0.94 1.57 8.94
C ASN A 27 -1.77 2.09 10.13
N MET A 28 -1.41 1.71 11.37
CA MET A 28 -2.08 2.24 12.56
C MET A 28 -1.90 3.75 12.68
N LEU A 29 -0.68 4.25 12.44
CA LEU A 29 -0.37 5.68 12.47
C LEU A 29 -1.15 6.45 11.39
N SER A 30 -1.24 5.88 10.18
CA SER A 30 -2.07 6.44 9.10
C SER A 30 -3.51 6.62 9.57
N THR A 31 -4.15 5.55 10.05
CA THR A 31 -5.56 5.60 10.51
C THR A 31 -5.78 6.65 11.60
N ALA A 32 -4.84 6.77 12.55
CA ALA A 32 -4.93 7.78 13.61
C ALA A 32 -4.83 9.23 13.08
N CYS A 33 -4.01 9.46 12.04
CA CYS A 33 -3.83 10.77 11.42
C CYS A 33 -4.95 11.13 10.44
N PHE A 34 -5.69 10.15 9.91
CA PHE A 34 -6.66 10.35 8.84
C PHE A 34 -7.65 11.49 9.08
N PRO A 35 -8.36 11.60 10.23
CA PRO A 35 -9.37 12.64 10.43
C PRO A 35 -8.80 14.06 10.34
N ARG A 36 -7.57 14.27 10.84
CA ARG A 36 -6.89 15.57 10.79
C ARG A 36 -6.46 15.92 9.37
N VAL A 37 -5.86 14.95 8.67
CA VAL A 37 -5.35 15.17 7.31
C VAL A 37 -6.49 15.38 6.32
N VAL A 38 -7.56 14.58 6.39
CA VAL A 38 -8.72 14.73 5.50
C VAL A 38 -9.46 16.04 5.74
N GLY A 39 -9.51 16.51 6.99
CA GLY A 39 -10.10 17.80 7.36
C GLY A 39 -9.33 18.99 6.81
N ALA A 40 -7.98 18.92 6.79
CA ALA A 40 -7.12 20.00 6.31
C ALA A 40 -7.01 20.04 4.78
N THR A 41 -6.90 18.90 4.11
CA THR A 41 -6.61 18.83 2.67
C THR A 41 -7.88 18.69 1.81
N GLY A 42 -8.95 18.10 2.36
CA GLY A 42 -10.16 17.75 1.63
C GLY A 42 -10.03 16.42 0.86
N ARG A 43 -11.14 15.68 0.76
CA ARG A 43 -11.19 14.30 0.23
C ARG A 43 -10.65 14.17 -1.19
N LEU A 44 -11.07 15.06 -2.10
CA LEU A 44 -10.71 15.00 -3.53
C LEU A 44 -9.22 15.26 -3.76
N ASN A 45 -8.67 16.27 -3.08
CA ASN A 45 -7.25 16.60 -3.17
C ASN A 45 -6.39 15.49 -2.60
N LEU A 46 -6.85 14.87 -1.51
CA LEU A 46 -6.13 13.76 -0.88
C LEU A 46 -6.05 12.53 -1.80
N ILE A 47 -7.12 12.22 -2.55
CA ILE A 47 -7.07 11.19 -3.61
C ILE A 47 -6.08 11.59 -4.71
N ARG A 48 -6.14 12.85 -5.21
CA ARG A 48 -5.28 13.32 -6.30
C ARG A 48 -3.79 13.26 -5.93
N TYR A 49 -3.42 13.83 -4.79
CA TYR A 49 -2.05 13.79 -4.30
C TYR A 49 -1.63 12.36 -3.95
N GLY A 50 -2.56 11.58 -3.41
CA GLY A 50 -2.35 10.16 -3.14
C GLY A 50 -1.95 9.38 -4.40
N LEU A 51 -2.73 9.48 -5.47
CA LEU A 51 -2.44 8.79 -6.73
C LEU A 51 -1.08 9.21 -7.31
N TRP A 52 -0.72 10.49 -7.21
CA TRP A 52 0.61 10.98 -7.58
C TRP A 52 1.73 10.34 -6.74
N ILE A 53 1.59 10.34 -5.41
CA ILE A 53 2.56 9.73 -4.49
C ILE A 53 2.72 8.23 -4.77
N LEU A 54 1.61 7.53 -5.01
CA LEU A 54 1.63 6.11 -5.39
C LEU A 54 2.39 5.89 -6.69
N GLY A 55 2.10 6.66 -7.74
CA GLY A 55 2.78 6.56 -9.03
C GLY A 55 4.29 6.79 -8.91
N VAL A 56 4.70 7.86 -8.24
CA VAL A 56 6.12 8.17 -8.01
C VAL A 56 6.80 7.08 -7.17
N SER A 57 6.14 6.59 -6.12
CA SER A 57 6.70 5.55 -5.25
C SER A 57 6.86 4.20 -5.98
N MET A 58 5.97 3.90 -6.93
CA MET A 58 6.09 2.71 -7.78
C MET A 58 7.19 2.86 -8.82
N ALA A 59 7.31 4.02 -9.46
CA ALA A 59 8.40 4.31 -10.39
C ALA A 59 9.78 4.24 -9.69
N ALA A 60 9.88 4.80 -8.48
CA ALA A 60 11.09 4.72 -7.66
C ALA A 60 11.44 3.27 -7.27
N HIS A 61 10.43 2.45 -6.95
CA HIS A 61 10.65 1.02 -6.71
C HIS A 61 11.12 0.26 -7.95
N ALA A 62 10.57 0.57 -9.12
CA ALA A 62 10.98 -0.05 -10.37
C ALA A 62 12.41 0.37 -10.77
N ALA A 63 12.85 1.55 -10.35
CA ALA A 63 14.20 2.05 -10.60
C ALA A 63 15.24 1.51 -9.62
N LEU A 64 14.85 0.99 -8.44
CA LEU A 64 15.78 0.47 -7.42
C LEU A 64 16.80 -0.54 -7.98
N PRO A 65 16.42 -1.53 -8.82
CA PRO A 65 17.37 -2.47 -9.40
C PRO A 65 18.34 -1.84 -10.41
N ALA A 66 17.98 -0.71 -11.03
CA ALA A 66 18.81 -0.03 -12.03
C ALA A 66 19.90 0.84 -11.39
N PHE A 67 19.77 1.18 -10.10
CA PHE A 67 20.83 1.83 -9.34
C PHE A 67 21.81 0.78 -8.83
N ASP A 68 22.80 0.42 -9.66
CA ASP A 68 23.90 -0.48 -9.36
C ASP A 68 24.86 0.12 -8.31
N TRP A 69 24.40 0.23 -7.07
CA TRP A 69 25.11 0.90 -5.97
C TRP A 69 25.97 -0.04 -5.10
N GLY A 70 26.25 -1.26 -5.55
CA GLY A 70 26.86 -2.27 -4.66
C GLY A 70 26.04 -2.48 -3.37
N CYS A 71 24.71 -2.27 -3.46
CA CYS A 71 23.81 -2.30 -2.32
C CYS A 71 23.71 -3.73 -1.77
N SER A 72 24.22 -3.94 -0.56
CA SER A 72 23.91 -5.12 0.26
C SER A 72 22.39 -5.35 0.32
N ALA A 73 21.94 -6.60 0.33
CA ALA A 73 20.53 -6.99 0.42
C ALA A 73 19.76 -6.21 1.51
N THR A 74 20.39 -6.00 2.66
CA THR A 74 19.89 -5.19 3.78
C THR A 74 19.49 -3.76 3.39
N LYS A 75 20.28 -3.10 2.53
CA LYS A 75 19.99 -1.74 2.04
C LYS A 75 18.81 -1.74 1.08
N ILE A 76 18.67 -2.77 0.25
CA ILE A 76 17.54 -2.91 -0.67
C ILE A 76 16.24 -3.11 0.13
N VAL A 77 16.27 -3.91 1.20
CA VAL A 77 15.13 -4.05 2.12
C VAL A 77 14.79 -2.73 2.78
N ALA A 78 15.78 -2.05 3.35
CA ALA A 78 15.56 -0.77 4.02
C ALA A 78 14.93 0.27 3.07
N TRP A 79 15.46 0.41 1.86
CA TRP A 79 14.89 1.30 0.85
C TRP A 79 13.50 0.88 0.39
N SER A 80 13.28 -0.43 0.20
CA SER A 80 11.96 -0.97 -0.16
C SER A 80 10.94 -0.69 0.95
N SER A 81 11.32 -0.82 2.22
CA SER A 81 10.47 -0.47 3.38
C SER A 81 10.16 1.03 3.42
N VAL A 82 11.17 1.90 3.23
CA VAL A 82 11.00 3.37 3.20
C VAL A 82 10.07 3.81 2.08
N LEU A 83 10.29 3.33 0.86
CA LEU A 83 9.46 3.67 -0.29
C LEU A 83 8.04 3.09 -0.19
N SER A 84 7.83 2.08 0.65
CA SER A 84 6.51 1.48 0.86
C SER A 84 5.69 2.23 1.90
N PHE A 85 6.31 2.97 2.81
CA PHE A 85 5.63 3.82 3.78
C PHE A 85 4.59 4.78 3.16
N PRO A 86 4.96 5.65 2.20
CA PRO A 86 4.00 6.56 1.58
C PRO A 86 2.89 5.82 0.84
N ARG A 87 3.18 4.64 0.26
CA ARG A 87 2.18 3.81 -0.43
C ARG A 87 1.14 3.29 0.54
N VAL A 88 1.54 2.75 1.69
CA VAL A 88 0.62 2.24 2.72
C VAL A 88 -0.25 3.37 3.26
N TRP A 89 0.34 4.52 3.57
CA TRP A 89 -0.39 5.69 4.03
C TRP A 89 -1.47 6.15 3.07
N VAL A 90 -1.08 6.35 1.80
CA VAL A 90 -2.02 6.79 0.78
C VAL A 90 -3.09 5.74 0.52
N ALA A 91 -2.70 4.46 0.40
CA ALA A 91 -3.65 3.39 0.14
C ALA A 91 -4.71 3.30 1.25
N ASN A 92 -4.29 3.45 2.51
CA ASN A 92 -5.21 3.45 3.65
C ASN A 92 -6.16 4.67 3.65
N PHE A 93 -5.65 5.84 3.27
CA PHE A 93 -6.49 7.04 3.13
C PHE A 93 -7.47 6.94 1.96
N CYS A 94 -7.03 6.45 0.80
CA CYS A 94 -7.90 6.20 -0.35
C CYS A 94 -8.98 5.18 0.02
N PHE A 95 -8.61 4.08 0.69
CA PHE A 95 -9.55 3.09 1.18
C PHE A 95 -10.59 3.73 2.12
N SER A 96 -10.14 4.50 3.11
CA SER A 96 -11.03 5.18 4.05
C SER A 96 -12.00 6.14 3.35
N ILE A 97 -11.53 6.94 2.38
CA ILE A 97 -12.39 7.84 1.60
C ILE A 97 -13.40 7.06 0.75
N SER A 98 -12.98 5.98 0.09
CA SER A 98 -13.87 5.13 -0.70
C SER A 98 -14.96 4.50 0.18
N THR A 99 -14.60 3.97 1.35
CA THR A 99 -15.56 3.41 2.30
C THR A 99 -16.52 4.47 2.84
N MET A 100 -16.03 5.68 3.14
CA MET A 100 -16.90 6.81 3.50
C MET A 100 -17.87 7.16 2.37
N GLY A 101 -17.41 7.11 1.11
CA GLY A 101 -18.25 7.34 -0.07
C GLY A 101 -19.36 6.30 -0.20
N ILE A 102 -19.02 5.02 -0.04
CA ILE A 102 -19.98 3.90 -0.04
C ILE A 102 -20.97 4.03 1.12
N ALA A 103 -20.49 4.38 2.31
CA ALA A 103 -21.34 4.56 3.46
C ALA A 103 -22.31 5.73 3.32
N ALA A 104 -21.90 6.79 2.60
CA ALA A 104 -22.75 7.93 2.30
C ALA A 104 -23.77 7.65 1.18
N SER A 105 -23.49 6.72 0.26
CA SER A 105 -24.38 6.39 -0.85
C SER A 105 -25.32 5.22 -0.59
N ALA A 106 -25.01 4.35 0.37
CA ALA A 106 -25.83 3.20 0.71
C ALA A 106 -27.04 3.58 1.58
N PRO A 107 -28.25 3.06 1.30
CA PRO A 107 -29.36 3.09 2.25
C PRO A 107 -28.94 2.43 3.57
N ARG A 108 -29.40 2.96 4.72
CA ARG A 108 -29.00 2.48 6.05
C ARG A 108 -29.22 0.97 6.22
N ASP A 109 -30.30 0.45 5.67
CA ASP A 109 -30.69 -0.98 5.76
C ASP A 109 -29.82 -1.90 4.89
N HIS A 110 -29.04 -1.34 3.96
CA HIS A 110 -28.18 -2.09 3.03
C HIS A 110 -26.70 -1.74 3.16
N LEU A 111 -26.31 -0.97 4.18
CA LEU A 111 -24.93 -0.56 4.40
C LEU A 111 -23.98 -1.77 4.49
N GLY A 112 -24.37 -2.80 5.25
CA GLY A 112 -23.58 -4.03 5.39
C GLY A 112 -23.35 -4.75 4.07
N ALA A 113 -24.38 -4.83 3.21
CA ALA A 113 -24.27 -5.45 1.89
C ALA A 113 -23.38 -4.62 0.94
N ALA A 114 -23.53 -3.29 0.94
CA ALA A 114 -22.70 -2.39 0.14
C ALA A 114 -21.22 -2.45 0.53
N THR A 115 -20.93 -2.45 1.83
CA THR A 115 -19.56 -2.66 2.34
C THR A 115 -19.04 -4.05 1.97
N GLY A 116 -19.85 -5.11 2.16
CA GLY A 116 -19.48 -6.48 1.80
C GLY A 116 -19.11 -6.64 0.32
N LEU A 117 -19.88 -6.02 -0.58
CA LEU A 117 -19.58 -6.00 -2.02
C LEU A 117 -18.27 -5.26 -2.32
N SER A 118 -18.05 -4.10 -1.69
CA SER A 118 -16.79 -3.36 -1.85
C SER A 118 -15.56 -4.17 -1.42
N HIS A 119 -15.64 -4.85 -0.28
CA HIS A 119 -14.58 -5.74 0.19
C HIS A 119 -14.37 -6.93 -0.76
N SER A 120 -15.45 -7.48 -1.31
CA SER A 120 -15.39 -8.58 -2.28
C SER A 120 -14.66 -8.16 -3.56
N CYS A 121 -14.98 -6.98 -4.12
CA CYS A 121 -14.25 -6.42 -5.26
C CYS A 121 -12.76 -6.22 -4.95
N GLY A 122 -12.43 -5.71 -3.76
CA GLY A 122 -11.05 -5.56 -3.31
C GLY A 122 -10.30 -6.89 -3.20
N ASN A 123 -10.97 -7.95 -2.74
CA ASN A 123 -10.39 -9.29 -2.64
C ASN A 123 -10.14 -9.90 -4.03
N VAL A 124 -11.05 -9.72 -4.98
CA VAL A 124 -10.85 -10.16 -6.38
C VAL A 124 -9.63 -9.47 -6.98
N ALA A 125 -9.50 -8.14 -6.83
CA ALA A 125 -8.34 -7.42 -7.32
C ALA A 125 -7.03 -7.93 -6.69
N ARG A 126 -7.01 -8.18 -5.38
CA ARG A 126 -5.85 -8.76 -4.69
C ARG A 126 -5.50 -10.18 -5.13
N ALA A 127 -6.49 -10.98 -5.52
CA ALA A 127 -6.27 -12.32 -6.05
C ALA A 127 -5.69 -12.29 -7.48
N LEU A 128 -6.12 -11.31 -8.30
CA LEU A 128 -5.69 -11.17 -9.69
C LEU A 128 -4.35 -10.43 -9.85
N LEU A 129 -3.97 -9.59 -8.89
CA LEU A 129 -2.74 -8.80 -8.97
C LEU A 129 -1.45 -9.64 -9.03
N PRO A 130 -1.24 -10.65 -8.15
CA PRO A 130 -0.04 -11.47 -8.18
C PRO A 130 0.22 -12.15 -9.53
N PRO A 131 -0.75 -12.86 -10.15
CA PRO A 131 -0.51 -13.42 -11.47
C PRO A 131 -0.16 -12.31 -12.46
N VAL A 132 -1.00 -11.28 -12.61
CA VAL A 132 -0.77 -10.18 -13.60
C VAL A 132 0.60 -9.51 -13.45
N ALA A 133 1.11 -9.35 -12.22
CA ALA A 133 2.42 -8.75 -11.98
C ALA A 133 3.61 -9.69 -12.28
N THR A 134 3.35 -10.98 -12.48
CA THR A 134 4.36 -12.03 -12.72
C THR A 134 4.32 -12.65 -14.12
N TRP A 135 3.31 -12.33 -14.94
CA TRP A 135 3.23 -12.68 -16.36
C TRP A 135 4.05 -11.70 -17.21
#